data_AF-A0A931A709-F1
#
_entry.id   AF-A0A931A709-F1
#
_cell.length_a   1.000
_cell.length_b   1.000
_cell.length_c   1.000
_cell.angle_alpha   90.00
_cell.angle_beta   90.00
_cell.angle_gamma   90.00
#
_symmetry.space_group_name_H-M   'P 1'
#
loop_
_entity.id
_entity.type
_entity.pdbx_description
1 polymer ?
#
loop_
_entity_poly.entity_id
_entity_poly.type
_entity_poly.pdbx_seq_one_letter_code
_entity_poly.pdbx_strand_id
1 'polypeptide(L)'
;MSEQPPEGMSQRFADTPESALVSAPATYSAQAEGPVRRRALRDEPGGRVLGHVWTDDQRAAGWLHADPPNRETSRAGAYVWAVHRRAYSLGRPASSLLDPSLYAPMYYLDSE
;
A
#
# COMPACT_ATOMS: atom_id res chain seq x y z
N MET A 1 59.95 2.70 30.96
CA MET A 1 58.90 3.07 31.91
C MET A 1 57.67 2.29 31.54
N SER A 2 57.30 1.37 32.43
CA SER A 2 56.07 0.58 32.40
C SER A 2 54.87 1.48 32.72
N GLU A 3 53.70 1.19 32.15
CA GLU A 3 52.46 0.94 32.89
C GLU A 3 51.34 0.52 31.93
N GLN A 4 50.74 -0.63 32.25
CA GLN A 4 49.50 -1.17 31.69
C GLN A 4 48.30 -0.75 32.60
N PRO A 5 47.04 -0.93 32.15
CA PRO A 5 45.84 -0.17 32.56
C PRO A 5 45.11 -0.75 33.80
N PRO A 6 44.01 -0.12 34.25
CA PRO A 6 42.72 -0.86 34.31
C PRO A 6 41.52 0.01 33.88
N GLU A 7 40.70 -0.46 32.93
CA GLU A 7 39.44 -1.21 33.14
C GLU A 7 38.31 -0.38 33.76
N GLY A 8 37.43 0.09 32.87
CA GLY A 8 36.05 0.47 33.17
C GLY A 8 35.13 -0.15 32.12
N MET A 9 34.43 -1.21 32.52
CA MET A 9 33.54 -2.03 31.72
C MET A 9 32.44 -1.23 31.00
N SER A 10 32.27 -1.49 29.71
CA SER A 10 30.96 -1.84 29.15
C SER A 10 31.17 -2.58 27.82
N GLN A 11 31.14 -3.91 27.91
CA GLN A 11 30.72 -4.75 26.79
C GLN A 11 29.28 -4.41 26.39
N ARG A 12 28.94 -4.81 25.15
CA ARG A 12 27.67 -4.67 24.42
C ARG A 12 27.60 -3.32 23.72
N PHE A 13 27.80 -3.23 22.42
CA PHE A 13 27.04 -3.94 21.41
C PHE A 13 27.95 -4.44 20.27
N ALA A 14 28.28 -5.73 20.29
CA ALA A 14 28.42 -6.47 19.05
C ALA A 14 27.00 -6.97 18.73
N ASP A 15 26.18 -6.09 18.16
CA ASP A 15 24.92 -6.50 17.55
C ASP A 15 25.06 -6.21 16.06
N THR A 16 25.27 -7.30 15.34
CA THR A 16 24.95 -7.46 13.93
C THR A 16 23.81 -6.51 13.54
N PRO A 17 23.91 -5.71 12.48
CA PRO A 17 22.68 -5.36 11.78
C PRO A 17 22.19 -6.67 11.18
N GLU A 18 21.46 -7.44 11.98
CA GLU A 18 20.47 -8.36 11.48
C GLU A 18 19.66 -7.46 10.56
N SER A 19 19.88 -7.63 9.25
CA SER A 19 19.06 -7.03 8.22
C SER A 19 17.65 -7.42 8.62
N ALA A 20 16.97 -6.51 9.32
CA ALA A 20 15.57 -6.59 9.55
C ALA A 20 15.02 -6.53 8.13
N LEU A 21 14.84 -7.71 7.54
CA LEU A 21 13.92 -7.98 6.48
C LEU A 21 12.58 -7.67 7.14
N VAL A 22 12.29 -6.38 7.27
CA VAL A 22 10.95 -5.85 7.40
C VAL A 22 10.35 -6.29 6.10
N SER A 23 9.78 -7.49 6.11
CA SER A 23 9.13 -8.10 4.97
C SER A 23 8.09 -7.07 4.56
N ALA A 24 8.39 -6.32 3.50
CA ALA A 24 7.46 -5.34 2.98
C ALA A 24 6.17 -6.12 2.77
N PRO A 25 5.04 -5.64 3.32
CA PRO A 25 3.83 -6.42 3.30
C PRO A 25 3.52 -6.80 1.87
N ALA A 26 3.34 -8.09 1.63
CA ALA A 26 3.02 -8.58 0.30
C ALA A 26 1.74 -7.89 -0.20
N THR A 27 1.80 -7.35 -1.42
CA THR A 27 0.68 -6.74 -2.14
C THR A 27 0.53 -7.41 -3.50
N TYR A 28 -0.54 -7.08 -4.22
CA TYR A 28 -0.62 -7.41 -5.64
C TYR A 28 0.56 -6.84 -6.42
N SER A 29 0.87 -7.44 -7.57
CA SER A 29 1.87 -6.92 -8.50
C SER A 29 1.44 -5.54 -9.02
N ALA A 30 2.40 -4.63 -9.20
CA ALA A 30 2.15 -3.37 -9.89
C ALA A 30 2.20 -3.53 -11.43
N GLN A 31 2.72 -4.66 -11.93
CA GLN A 31 2.84 -4.95 -13.35
C GLN A 31 1.65 -5.81 -13.79
N ALA A 32 0.73 -5.21 -14.54
CA ALA A 32 -0.36 -5.93 -15.19
C ALA A 32 0.18 -6.82 -16.31
N GLU A 33 -0.40 -8.01 -16.45
CA GLU A 33 -0.02 -8.96 -17.51
C GLU A 33 -1.12 -9.13 -18.57
N GLY A 34 -2.24 -8.43 -18.42
CA GLY A 34 -3.41 -8.53 -19.28
C GLY A 34 -4.25 -7.25 -19.31
N PRO A 35 -5.48 -7.31 -19.86
CA PRO A 35 -6.40 -6.18 -19.89
C PRO A 35 -6.66 -5.63 -18.49
N VAL A 36 -6.64 -4.31 -18.35
CA VAL A 36 -6.86 -3.63 -17.08
C VAL A 36 -8.28 -3.06 -17.02
N ARG A 37 -9.00 -3.39 -15.95
CA ARG A 37 -10.24 -2.71 -15.57
C ARG A 37 -9.91 -1.65 -14.54
N ARG A 38 -10.56 -0.50 -14.63
CA ARG A 38 -10.40 0.59 -13.67
C ARG A 38 -11.73 1.23 -13.34
N ARG A 39 -11.87 1.72 -12.11
CA ARG A 39 -13.02 2.50 -11.67
C ARG A 39 -12.57 3.72 -10.90
N ALA A 40 -13.28 4.83 -11.08
CA ALA A 40 -12.97 6.07 -10.38
C ALA A 40 -13.38 5.97 -8.91
N LEU A 41 -12.53 6.47 -8.03
CA LEU A 41 -12.80 6.62 -6.61
C LEU A 41 -13.10 8.11 -6.33
N ARG A 42 -14.22 8.38 -5.67
CA ARG A 42 -14.72 9.73 -5.37
C ARG A 42 -14.84 9.97 -3.88
N ASP A 43 -14.83 11.24 -3.50
CA ASP A 43 -15.12 11.68 -2.12
C ASP A 43 -16.59 11.44 -1.73
N GLU A 44 -17.52 11.63 -2.67
CA GLU A 44 -18.94 11.37 -2.51
C GLU A 44 -19.59 10.85 -3.81
N PRO A 45 -20.83 10.31 -3.78
CA PRO A 45 -21.52 9.87 -4.99
C PRO A 45 -21.67 11.02 -5.99
N GLY A 46 -21.12 10.85 -7.20
CA GLY A 46 -21.11 11.91 -8.22
C GLY A 46 -20.14 13.07 -7.94
N GLY A 47 -19.39 13.01 -6.82
CA GLY A 47 -18.42 14.00 -6.41
C GLY A 47 -17.13 13.98 -7.22
N ARG A 48 -16.10 14.62 -6.67
CA ARG A 48 -14.80 14.77 -7.34
C ARG A 48 -14.07 13.43 -7.40
N VAL A 49 -13.44 13.15 -8.54
CA VAL A 49 -12.54 12.00 -8.69
C VAL A 49 -11.24 12.26 -7.94
N LEU A 50 -10.92 11.39 -6.98
CA LEU A 50 -9.68 11.40 -6.22
C LEU A 50 -8.58 10.56 -6.87
N GLY A 51 -8.97 9.63 -7.73
CA GLY A 51 -8.10 8.78 -8.53
C GLY A 51 -8.84 7.55 -9.02
N HIS A 52 -8.09 6.52 -9.43
CA HIS A 52 -8.65 5.30 -10.01
C HIS A 52 -8.02 4.07 -9.37
N VAL A 53 -8.88 3.16 -8.94
CA VAL A 53 -8.49 1.79 -8.61
C VAL A 53 -8.47 0.99 -9.90
N TRP A 54 -7.43 0.19 -10.12
CA TRP A 54 -7.35 -0.68 -11.29
C TRP A 54 -6.89 -2.08 -10.93
N THR A 55 -7.26 -3.05 -11.76
CA THR A 55 -6.91 -4.48 -11.63
C THR A 55 -6.78 -5.13 -13.00
N ASP A 56 -5.92 -6.15 -13.13
CA ASP A 56 -5.86 -7.05 -14.30
C ASP A 56 -6.75 -8.29 -14.14
N ASP A 57 -7.64 -8.28 -13.14
CA ASP A 57 -8.51 -9.38 -12.69
C ASP A 57 -7.77 -10.63 -12.16
N GLN A 58 -6.45 -10.69 -12.28
CA GLN A 58 -5.63 -11.83 -11.91
C GLN A 58 -4.82 -11.52 -10.65
N ARG A 59 -3.63 -10.94 -10.83
CA ARG A 59 -2.58 -10.82 -9.81
C ARG A 59 -2.02 -9.42 -9.67
N ALA A 60 -2.46 -8.47 -10.50
CA ALA A 60 -2.03 -7.09 -10.44
C ALA A 60 -3.19 -6.16 -10.13
N ALA A 61 -2.93 -5.19 -9.25
CA ALA A 61 -3.86 -4.13 -8.96
C ALA A 61 -3.13 -2.94 -8.35
N GLY A 62 -3.67 -1.75 -8.56
CA GLY A 62 -3.03 -0.55 -8.09
C GLY A 62 -3.94 0.67 -8.05
N TRP A 63 -3.29 1.80 -7.80
CA TRP A 63 -3.90 3.09 -7.67
C TRP A 63 -3.25 4.06 -8.66
N LEU A 64 -4.08 4.86 -9.33
CA LEU A 64 -3.64 6.00 -10.13
C LEU A 64 -4.21 7.26 -9.50
N HIS A 65 -3.35 8.18 -9.08
CA HIS A 65 -3.78 9.48 -8.55
C HIS A 65 -4.52 10.28 -9.62
N ALA A 66 -5.54 11.05 -9.21
CA ALA A 66 -6.04 12.13 -10.05
C ALA A 66 -4.97 13.22 -10.20
N ASP A 67 -5.00 13.90 -11.35
CA ASP A 67 -4.07 14.98 -11.72
C ASP A 67 -4.83 16.33 -11.70
N PRO A 68 -4.33 17.38 -11.02
CA PRO A 68 -3.12 17.42 -10.20
C PRO A 68 -3.26 16.67 -8.86
N PRO A 69 -2.17 16.05 -8.37
CA PRO A 69 -2.16 15.46 -7.04
C PRO A 69 -2.32 16.55 -5.98
N ASN A 70 -3.11 16.27 -4.94
CA ASN A 70 -3.33 17.16 -3.81
C ASN A 70 -3.44 16.34 -2.52
N ARG A 71 -3.60 17.02 -1.38
CA ARG A 71 -3.68 16.36 -0.07
C ARG A 71 -4.78 15.30 0.02
N GLU A 72 -5.93 15.53 -0.61
CA GLU A 72 -7.07 14.61 -0.59
C GLU A 72 -6.82 13.41 -1.49
N THR A 73 -6.22 13.59 -2.67
CA THR A 73 -5.84 12.47 -3.55
C THR A 73 -4.73 11.62 -2.95
N SER A 74 -3.79 12.21 -2.20
CA SER A 74 -2.79 11.47 -1.43
C SER A 74 -3.41 10.66 -0.27
N ARG A 75 -4.37 11.26 0.45
CA ARG A 75 -5.08 10.57 1.54
C ARG A 75 -5.89 9.38 1.01
N ALA A 76 -6.58 9.57 -0.12
CA ALA A 76 -7.30 8.50 -0.80
C ALA A 76 -6.35 7.37 -1.24
N GLY A 77 -5.21 7.71 -1.85
CA GLY A 77 -4.20 6.73 -2.23
C GLY A 77 -3.68 5.89 -1.05
N ALA A 78 -3.44 6.53 0.10
CA ALA A 78 -3.03 5.81 1.32
C ALA A 78 -4.12 4.84 1.83
N TYR A 79 -5.39 5.25 1.75
CA TYR A 79 -6.51 4.38 2.10
C TYR A 79 -6.62 3.18 1.15
N VAL A 80 -6.56 3.42 -0.17
CA VAL A 80 -6.57 2.38 -1.20
C VAL A 80 -5.44 1.39 -0.99
N TRP A 81 -4.23 1.86 -0.68
CA TRP A 81 -3.10 1.00 -0.37
C TRP A 81 -3.39 0.08 0.84
N ALA A 82 -4.00 0.60 1.91
CA ALA A 82 -4.39 -0.20 3.06
C ALA A 82 -5.46 -1.26 2.71
N VAL A 83 -6.44 -0.92 1.88
CA VAL A 83 -7.44 -1.86 1.35
C VAL A 83 -6.79 -2.98 0.54
N HIS A 84 -5.91 -2.63 -0.40
CA HIS A 84 -5.22 -3.60 -1.26
C HIS A 84 -4.39 -4.57 -0.43
N ARG A 85 -3.61 -4.05 0.53
CA ARG A 85 -2.83 -4.85 1.47
C ARG A 85 -3.71 -5.82 2.25
N ARG A 86 -4.83 -5.35 2.79
CA ARG A 86 -5.77 -6.19 3.55
C ARG A 86 -6.37 -7.27 2.67
N ALA A 87 -6.87 -6.93 1.48
CA ALA A 87 -7.47 -7.88 0.54
C ALA A 87 -6.47 -8.98 0.14
N TYR A 88 -5.23 -8.60 -0.18
CA TYR A 88 -4.15 -9.53 -0.47
C TYR A 88 -3.85 -10.45 0.72
N SER A 89 -3.74 -9.90 1.94
CA SER A 89 -3.47 -10.70 3.15
C SER A 89 -4.56 -11.72 3.47
N LEU A 90 -5.78 -11.51 2.98
CA LEU A 90 -6.91 -12.42 3.10
C LEU A 90 -7.02 -13.40 1.91
N GLY A 91 -6.05 -13.37 0.98
CA GLY A 91 -6.04 -14.21 -0.21
C GLY A 91 -7.15 -13.87 -1.22
N ARG A 92 -7.72 -12.66 -1.18
CA ARG A 92 -8.75 -12.26 -2.15
C ARG A 92 -8.11 -12.06 -3.53
N PRO A 93 -8.82 -12.40 -4.63
CA PRO A 93 -8.32 -12.12 -5.98
C PRO A 93 -8.26 -10.61 -6.25
N ALA A 94 -7.38 -10.18 -7.15
CA ALA A 94 -7.24 -8.76 -7.51
C ALA A 94 -8.53 -8.17 -8.09
N SER A 95 -9.35 -8.98 -8.77
CA SER A 95 -10.67 -8.58 -9.29
C SER A 95 -11.63 -8.08 -8.19
N SER A 96 -11.46 -8.59 -6.95
CA SER A 96 -12.30 -8.16 -5.82
C SER A 96 -12.08 -6.71 -5.41
N LEU A 97 -10.99 -6.07 -5.86
CA LEU A 97 -10.69 -4.68 -5.53
C LEU A 97 -11.59 -3.66 -6.23
N LEU A 98 -12.39 -4.10 -7.22
CA LEU A 98 -13.42 -3.27 -7.83
C LEU A 98 -14.78 -3.39 -7.13
N ASP A 99 -14.85 -4.07 -5.98
CA ASP A 99 -16.02 -4.09 -5.10
C ASP A 99 -16.16 -2.75 -4.34
N PRO A 100 -17.22 -1.95 -4.60
CA PRO A 100 -17.39 -0.66 -3.94
C PRO A 100 -17.50 -0.73 -2.41
N SER A 101 -17.94 -1.87 -1.86
CA SER A 101 -18.09 -2.05 -0.41
C SER A 101 -16.76 -2.00 0.35
N LEU A 102 -15.62 -2.18 -0.33
CA LEU A 102 -14.29 -2.07 0.26
C LEU A 102 -13.88 -0.63 0.58
N TYR A 103 -14.53 0.34 -0.06
CA TYR A 103 -14.18 1.76 0.05
C TYR A 103 -15.22 2.56 0.86
N ALA A 104 -16.45 2.08 0.89
CA ALA A 104 -17.51 2.67 1.70
C ALA A 104 -17.24 2.55 3.21
N PRO A 105 -17.78 3.48 4.03
CA PRO A 105 -18.45 4.71 3.64
C PRO A 105 -17.47 5.87 3.35
N MET A 106 -16.16 5.63 3.46
CA MET A 106 -15.14 6.68 3.40
C MET A 106 -14.98 7.28 2.00
N TYR A 107 -15.14 6.44 0.98
CA TYR A 107 -15.04 6.81 -0.42
C TYR A 107 -16.04 6.01 -1.24
N TYR A 108 -16.30 6.49 -2.45
CA TYR A 108 -17.27 5.90 -3.37
C TYR A 108 -16.55 5.46 -4.62
N LEU A 109 -16.48 4.15 -4.83
CA LEU A 109 -16.00 3.59 -6.09
C LEU A 109 -17.16 3.52 -7.07
N ASP A 110 -17.00 4.08 -8.27
CA ASP A 110 -18.02 4.02 -9.31
C ASP A 110 -18.43 2.54 -9.57
N SER A 111 -19.72 2.32 -9.82
CA SER A 111 -20.23 1.06 -10.35
C SER A 111 -19.84 0.90 -11.82
N GLU A 112 -19.84 -0.33 -12.33
CA GLU A 112 -19.93 -0.53 -13.79
C GLU A 112 -21.31 -0.16 -14.33
#